data_AF-A0A7C5ZNH6-F1
#
_entry.id   AF-A0A7C5ZNH6-F1
#
_cell.length_a   1.000
_cell.length_b   1.000
_cell.length_c   1.000
_cell.angle_alpha   90.00
_cell.angle_beta   90.00
_cell.angle_gamma   90.00
#
_symmetry.space_group_name_H-M   'P 1'
#
loop_
_entity.id
_entity.type
_entity.pdbx_description
1 polymer ?
#
loop_
_entity_poly.entity_id
_entity_poly.type
_entity_poly.pdbx_seq_one_letter_code
_entity_poly.pdbx_strand_id
1 'polypeptide(L)'
;MRFLISAIVALIFTSCHIFEDISVDSKRVIVVLLDLSGSTLKARDDYIKPIEKIFSSLSYGDYISILLVDSRSELQVSPLFEDSIPAIKAKNKFYLNLTLDIDSLDLIKANMLNRFMKVFNNSLKGMASKNTRIMGAIYAASRILLSSEKEKILVIISDMIEDSEYNLINLKEEDFERVIKKEFKSGRIPNLNGVTVYIVTVGLDSAGEFYRLMNFWEKYFKMANAKEIIFDNFLTKLKTKG
;
A
#
# COMPACT_ATOMS: atom_id res chain seq x y z
N MET A 1 -39.71 28.42 -50.16
CA MET A 1 -39.22 29.16 -48.97
C MET A 1 -39.68 28.61 -47.61
N ARG A 2 -40.58 27.60 -47.55
CA ARG A 2 -40.98 26.95 -46.28
C ARG A 2 -40.21 25.67 -45.94
N PHE A 3 -39.55 25.03 -46.91
CA PHE A 3 -38.73 23.84 -46.71
C PHE A 3 -37.28 24.13 -46.27
N LEU A 4 -36.80 25.37 -46.41
CA LEU A 4 -35.44 25.76 -46.02
C LEU A 4 -35.31 26.05 -44.52
N ILE A 5 -36.42 26.39 -43.85
CA ILE A 5 -36.44 26.73 -42.42
C ILE A 5 -36.45 25.45 -41.56
N SER A 6 -37.07 24.36 -42.03
CA SER A 6 -37.06 23.07 -41.29
C SER A 6 -35.69 22.39 -41.25
N ALA A 7 -34.80 22.64 -42.22
CA ALA A 7 -33.47 22.04 -42.23
C ALA A 7 -32.51 22.70 -41.21
N ILE A 8 -32.73 23.98 -40.87
CA ILE A 8 -31.88 24.71 -39.92
C ILE A 8 -32.26 24.36 -38.47
N VAL A 9 -33.53 24.08 -38.18
CA VAL A 9 -33.97 23.67 -36.82
C VAL A 9 -33.51 22.24 -36.47
N ALA A 10 -33.40 21.35 -37.46
CA ALA A 10 -32.91 19.98 -37.24
C ALA A 10 -31.40 19.87 -36.95
N LEU A 11 -30.62 20.91 -37.29
CA LEU A 11 -29.17 20.96 -37.05
C LEU A 11 -28.77 21.48 -35.66
N ILE A 12 -29.71 21.99 -34.86
CA ILE A 12 -29.44 22.52 -33.51
C ILE A 12 -29.57 21.42 -32.44
N PHE A 13 -30.18 20.27 -32.76
CA PHE A 13 -30.41 19.18 -31.79
C PHE A 13 -29.33 18.09 -31.74
N THR A 14 -28.26 18.17 -32.54
CA THR A 14 -27.21 17.13 -32.56
C THR A 14 -25.88 17.53 -31.90
N SER A 15 -25.78 18.72 -31.31
CA SER A 15 -24.57 19.13 -30.57
C SER A 15 -24.84 19.31 -29.08
N CYS A 16 -25.43 18.28 -28.45
CA CYS A 16 -25.11 18.01 -27.05
C CYS A 16 -23.81 17.20 -27.03
N HIS A 17 -22.69 17.85 -27.34
CA HIS A 17 -21.40 17.33 -26.90
C HIS A 17 -21.44 17.38 -25.37
N ILE A 18 -21.74 16.22 -24.78
CA ILE A 18 -21.51 15.96 -23.37
C ILE A 18 -20.03 16.26 -23.15
N PHE A 19 -19.72 17.40 -22.53
CA PHE A 19 -18.38 17.68 -22.05
C PHE A 19 -18.11 16.62 -20.98
N GLU A 20 -17.35 15.61 -21.35
CA GLU A 20 -16.91 14.57 -20.42
C GLU A 20 -15.94 15.22 -19.44
N ASP A 21 -16.36 15.38 -18.19
CA ASP A 21 -15.51 15.92 -17.13
C ASP A 21 -14.24 15.06 -17.03
N ILE A 22 -13.07 15.71 -17.06
CA ILE A 22 -11.79 15.02 -16.96
C ILE A 22 -11.39 14.99 -15.49
N SER A 23 -11.17 13.80 -14.95
CA SER A 23 -10.65 13.61 -13.59
C SER A 23 -9.27 12.97 -13.59
N VAL A 24 -8.34 13.54 -12.84
CA VAL A 24 -7.10 12.87 -12.43
C VAL A 24 -7.35 12.28 -11.04
N ASP A 25 -7.83 11.05 -11.05
CA ASP A 25 -8.02 10.20 -9.87
C ASP A 25 -7.10 8.98 -10.06
N SER A 26 -5.91 9.03 -9.47
CA SER A 26 -5.09 7.83 -9.34
C SER A 26 -5.81 6.89 -8.41
N LYS A 27 -6.14 5.73 -8.97
CA LYS A 27 -6.97 4.75 -8.31
C LYS A 27 -6.07 3.84 -7.51
N ARG A 28 -5.25 4.31 -6.55
CA ARG A 28 -4.52 3.39 -5.65
C ARG A 28 -4.91 3.56 -4.19
N VAL A 29 -4.98 2.42 -3.52
CA VAL A 29 -4.98 2.31 -2.06
C VAL A 29 -3.69 1.60 -1.69
N ILE A 30 -2.82 2.33 -1.00
CA ILE A 30 -1.52 1.85 -0.55
C ILE A 30 -1.61 1.63 0.95
N VAL A 31 -1.48 0.38 1.38
CA VAL A 31 -1.40 0.03 2.79
C VAL A 31 0.04 -0.37 3.12
N VAL A 32 0.63 0.27 4.11
CA VAL A 32 2.00 0.01 4.55
C VAL A 32 1.97 -0.65 5.92
N LEU A 33 2.66 -1.78 6.07
CA LEU A 33 2.93 -2.43 7.35
C LEU A 33 4.36 -2.07 7.77
N LEU A 34 4.49 -1.37 8.89
CA LEU A 34 5.77 -1.00 9.48
C LEU A 34 6.07 -1.87 10.70
N ASP A 35 7.10 -2.68 10.60
CA ASP A 35 7.50 -3.57 11.68
C ASP A 35 8.31 -2.85 12.76
N LEU A 36 7.64 -2.58 13.88
CA LEU A 36 8.24 -1.97 15.07
C LEU A 36 8.37 -2.96 16.23
N SER A 37 8.50 -4.25 15.90
CA SER A 37 8.83 -5.28 16.88
C SER A 37 10.27 -5.14 17.40
N GLY A 38 10.61 -5.97 18.39
CA GLY A 38 11.94 -6.01 19.00
C GLY A 38 13.03 -6.47 18.04
N SER A 39 12.72 -7.34 17.07
CA SER A 39 13.72 -7.87 16.14
C SER A 39 14.27 -6.80 15.19
N THR A 40 13.47 -5.77 14.90
CA THR A 40 13.87 -4.70 13.97
C THR A 40 14.57 -3.51 14.62
N LEU A 41 14.74 -3.49 15.96
CA LEU A 41 15.23 -2.33 16.72
C LEU A 41 16.51 -1.68 16.17
N LYS A 42 17.48 -2.50 15.74
CA LYS A 42 18.77 -2.00 15.23
C LYS A 42 18.73 -1.53 13.77
N ALA A 43 17.66 -1.86 13.04
CA ALA A 43 17.52 -1.60 11.62
C ALA A 43 16.47 -0.51 11.31
N ARG A 44 15.90 0.15 12.33
CA ARG A 44 14.81 1.12 12.13
C ARG A 44 15.22 2.36 11.35
N ASP A 45 16.50 2.73 11.40
CA ASP A 45 17.02 3.84 10.59
C ASP A 45 16.93 3.54 9.08
N ASP A 46 16.97 2.26 8.69
CA ASP A 46 16.83 1.84 7.30
C ASP A 46 15.40 1.97 6.76
N TYR A 47 14.42 2.25 7.61
CA TYR A 47 13.01 2.37 7.21
C TYR A 47 12.75 3.69 6.50
N ILE A 48 13.56 4.72 6.79
CA ILE A 48 13.37 6.09 6.29
C ILE A 48 13.37 6.14 4.77
N LYS A 49 14.34 5.50 4.11
CA LYS A 49 14.46 5.53 2.65
C LYS A 49 13.25 4.90 1.93
N PRO A 50 12.80 3.68 2.30
CA PRO A 50 11.56 3.12 1.77
C PRO A 50 10.34 4.02 2.01
N ILE A 51 10.22 4.62 3.20
CA ILE A 51 9.12 5.54 3.53
C ILE A 51 9.13 6.75 2.57
N GLU A 52 10.27 7.44 2.45
CA GLU A 52 10.42 8.58 1.52
C GLU A 52 10.09 8.18 0.07
N LYS A 53 10.47 6.96 -0.33
CA LYS A 53 10.15 6.44 -1.65
C LYS A 53 8.65 6.22 -1.85
N ILE A 54 7.94 5.70 -0.83
CA ILE A 54 6.48 5.55 -0.88
C ILE A 54 5.83 6.93 -1.03
N PHE A 55 6.17 7.90 -0.18
CA PHE A 55 5.56 9.24 -0.23
C PHE A 55 5.86 9.99 -1.53
N SER A 56 7.09 9.91 -2.05
CA SER A 56 7.44 10.50 -3.35
C SER A 56 6.71 9.85 -4.52
N SER A 57 6.36 8.56 -4.40
CA SER A 57 5.64 7.81 -5.44
C SER A 57 4.15 8.14 -5.55
N LEU A 58 3.58 8.84 -4.56
CA LEU A 58 2.15 9.16 -4.53
C LEU A 58 1.74 10.06 -5.70
N SER A 59 0.48 9.98 -6.10
CA SER A 59 -0.14 10.76 -7.16
C SER A 59 -1.51 11.27 -6.72
N TYR A 60 -2.06 12.26 -7.42
CA TYR A 60 -3.40 12.77 -7.17
C TYR A 60 -4.44 11.66 -7.11
N GLY A 61 -5.30 11.62 -6.09
CA GLY A 61 -6.30 10.57 -5.88
C GLY A 61 -5.82 9.36 -5.06
N ASP A 62 -4.51 9.22 -4.79
CA ASP A 62 -4.02 8.11 -3.97
C ASP A 62 -4.50 8.22 -2.52
N TYR A 63 -4.74 7.07 -1.91
CA TYR A 63 -4.94 6.93 -0.48
C TYR A 63 -3.81 6.09 0.11
N ILE A 64 -3.26 6.54 1.25
CA ILE A 64 -2.25 5.82 2.00
C ILE A 64 -2.73 5.56 3.42
N SER A 65 -2.51 4.34 3.92
CA SER A 65 -2.74 3.96 5.31
C SER A 65 -1.56 3.16 5.83
N ILE A 66 -1.05 3.52 6.99
CA ILE A 66 0.14 2.92 7.59
C ILE A 66 -0.25 2.26 8.92
N LEU A 67 -0.03 0.96 9.02
CA LEU A 67 -0.28 0.13 10.20
C LEU A 67 1.04 -0.31 10.83
N LEU A 68 0.98 -0.71 12.09
CA LEU A 68 2.14 -1.21 12.81
C LEU A 68 2.09 -2.73 12.87
N VAL A 69 3.25 -3.37 12.77
CA VAL A 69 3.39 -4.77 13.16
C VAL A 69 3.93 -4.82 14.59
N ASP A 70 3.09 -5.31 15.50
CA ASP A 70 3.43 -5.64 16.88
C ASP A 70 2.62 -6.87 17.37
N SER A 71 2.69 -7.18 18.66
CA SER A 71 1.96 -8.31 19.26
C SER A 71 0.43 -8.20 19.20
N ARG A 72 -0.13 -7.05 18.83
CA ARG A 72 -1.56 -6.76 18.76
C ARG A 72 -2.03 -6.46 17.34
N SER A 73 -1.22 -6.77 16.33
CA SER A 73 -1.50 -6.46 14.92
C SER A 73 -2.90 -6.88 14.46
N GLU A 74 -3.41 -8.04 14.92
CA GLU A 74 -4.75 -8.55 14.59
C GLU A 74 -5.89 -7.70 15.16
N LEU A 75 -5.63 -6.98 16.25
CA LEU A 75 -6.59 -6.14 16.97
C LEU A 75 -6.51 -4.67 16.56
N GLN A 76 -5.66 -4.32 15.59
CA GLN A 76 -5.49 -2.94 15.17
C GLN A 76 -6.76 -2.44 14.50
N VAL A 77 -7.48 -1.55 15.21
CA VAL A 77 -8.74 -0.94 14.75
C VAL A 77 -8.53 0.35 13.96
N SER A 78 -7.36 0.98 14.12
CA SER A 78 -7.02 2.25 13.47
C SER A 78 -5.56 2.27 13.01
N PRO A 79 -5.27 2.85 11.83
CA PRO A 79 -3.90 3.01 11.36
C PRO A 79 -3.13 4.00 12.24
N LEU A 80 -1.80 3.90 12.19
CA LEU A 80 -0.89 4.90 12.76
C LEU A 80 -1.03 6.24 12.03
N PHE A 81 -1.19 6.17 10.72
CA PHE A 81 -1.30 7.32 9.84
C PHE A 81 -2.18 6.95 8.65
N GLU A 82 -3.08 7.85 8.28
CA GLU A 82 -3.89 7.74 7.08
C GLU A 82 -4.04 9.11 6.44
N ASP A 83 -4.03 9.15 5.12
CA ASP A 83 -4.18 10.40 4.37
C ASP A 83 -4.51 10.11 2.91
N SER A 84 -4.90 11.15 2.18
CA SER A 84 -5.17 11.06 0.74
C SER A 84 -4.69 12.29 0.00
N ILE A 85 -4.14 12.10 -1.19
CA ILE A 85 -3.91 13.22 -2.11
C ILE A 85 -5.23 13.51 -2.83
N PRO A 86 -5.75 14.76 -2.78
CA PRO A 86 -7.00 15.11 -3.43
C PRO A 86 -7.02 14.71 -4.91
N ALA A 87 -8.13 14.12 -5.37
CA ALA A 87 -8.34 13.94 -6.80
C ALA A 87 -8.66 15.29 -7.46
N ILE A 88 -8.16 15.52 -8.67
CA ILE A 88 -8.45 16.73 -9.43
C ILE A 88 -9.59 16.45 -10.41
N LYS A 89 -10.60 17.32 -10.44
CA LYS A 89 -11.69 17.30 -11.41
C LYS A 89 -11.67 18.59 -12.22
N ALA A 90 -11.74 18.49 -13.53
CA ALA A 90 -11.73 19.63 -14.43
C ALA A 90 -12.72 19.43 -15.59
N LYS A 91 -13.37 20.51 -16.01
CA LYS A 91 -14.37 20.49 -17.10
C LYS A 91 -13.77 20.12 -18.46
N ASN A 92 -12.48 20.36 -18.64
CA ASN A 92 -11.73 20.02 -19.85
C ASN A 92 -10.22 20.03 -19.55
N LYS A 93 -9.43 19.65 -20.56
CA LYS A 93 -7.97 19.52 -20.46
C LYS A 93 -7.24 20.84 -20.20
N PHE A 94 -7.78 21.96 -20.68
CA PHE A 94 -7.22 23.28 -20.40
C PHE A 94 -7.30 23.59 -18.91
N TYR A 95 -8.48 23.48 -18.30
CA TYR A 95 -8.64 23.67 -16.85
C TYR A 95 -7.83 22.64 -16.05
N LEU A 96 -7.71 21.41 -16.53
CA LEU A 96 -6.89 20.40 -15.87
C LEU A 96 -5.42 20.83 -15.82
N ASN A 97 -4.85 21.26 -16.94
CA ASN A 97 -3.46 21.72 -17.00
C ASN A 97 -3.22 22.99 -16.17
N LEU A 98 -4.22 23.87 -16.04
CA LEU A 98 -4.13 25.02 -15.12
C LEU A 98 -4.16 24.59 -13.64
N THR A 99 -4.80 23.47 -13.32
CA THR A 99 -4.96 22.97 -11.95
C THR A 99 -3.82 22.05 -11.53
N LEU A 100 -3.20 21.36 -12.49
CA LEU A 100 -2.03 20.50 -12.27
C LEU A 100 -0.78 21.35 -12.06
N ASP A 101 -0.55 21.73 -10.82
CA ASP A 101 0.71 22.32 -10.39
C ASP A 101 1.58 21.22 -9.74
N ILE A 102 2.72 20.90 -10.37
CA ILE A 102 3.67 19.90 -9.88
C ILE A 102 4.26 20.33 -8.54
N ASP A 103 4.55 21.63 -8.38
CA ASP A 103 5.10 22.17 -7.14
C ASP A 103 4.08 22.03 -6.00
N SER A 104 2.78 22.12 -6.32
CA SER A 104 1.71 21.86 -5.35
C SER A 104 1.63 20.40 -4.92
N LEU A 105 1.82 19.44 -5.83
CA LEU A 105 1.82 18.01 -5.49
C LEU A 105 3.01 17.65 -4.60
N ASP A 106 4.19 18.15 -4.95
CA ASP A 106 5.40 17.90 -4.16
C ASP A 106 5.30 18.54 -2.77
N LEU A 107 4.69 19.73 -2.66
CA LEU A 107 4.39 20.33 -1.36
C LEU A 107 3.39 19.50 -0.54
N ILE A 108 2.34 18.95 -1.17
CA ILE A 108 1.38 18.05 -0.49
C ILE A 108 2.12 16.81 0.03
N LYS A 109 2.92 16.15 -0.80
CA LYS A 109 3.72 14.98 -0.43
C LYS A 109 4.68 15.27 0.71
N ALA A 110 5.41 16.38 0.64
CA ALA A 110 6.35 16.79 1.68
C ALA A 110 5.62 17.05 3.01
N ASN A 111 4.46 17.71 2.97
CA ASN A 111 3.65 17.95 4.15
C ASN A 111 3.09 16.65 4.76
N MET A 112 2.64 15.71 3.93
CA MET A 112 2.20 14.38 4.36
C MET A 112 3.34 13.60 5.02
N LEU A 113 4.51 13.56 4.38
CA LEU A 113 5.71 12.92 4.93
C LEU A 113 6.09 13.54 6.28
N ASN A 114 6.12 14.88 6.38
CA ASN A 114 6.42 15.57 7.63
C ASN A 114 5.43 15.24 8.76
N ARG A 115 4.12 15.14 8.45
CA ARG A 115 3.11 14.71 9.44
C ARG A 115 3.36 13.27 9.87
N PHE A 116 3.57 12.38 8.91
CA PHE A 116 3.87 10.99 9.20
C PHE A 116 5.12 10.86 10.07
N MET A 117 6.22 11.53 9.73
CA MET A 117 7.48 11.48 10.49
C MET A 117 7.33 11.94 11.93
N LYS A 118 6.45 12.92 12.23
CA LYS A 118 6.14 13.31 13.61
C LYS A 118 5.47 12.18 14.39
N VAL A 119 4.50 11.50 13.79
CA VAL A 119 3.79 10.38 14.43
C VAL A 119 4.73 9.17 14.56
N PHE A 120 5.49 8.86 13.52
CA PHE A 120 6.46 7.79 13.48
C PHE A 120 7.51 7.94 14.58
N ASN A 121 8.17 9.10 14.68
CA ASN A 121 9.17 9.36 15.71
C ASN A 121 8.60 9.27 17.14
N ASN A 122 7.32 9.59 17.33
CA ASN A 122 6.67 9.38 18.62
C ASN A 122 6.39 7.90 18.89
N SER A 123 6.01 7.12 17.86
CA SER A 123 5.81 5.67 18.01
C SER A 123 7.09 4.92 18.36
N LEU A 124 8.26 5.42 17.93
CA LEU A 124 9.58 4.85 18.27
C LEU A 124 9.94 4.97 19.75
N LYS A 125 9.32 5.89 20.51
CA LYS A 125 9.57 6.07 21.96
C LYS A 125 8.90 4.99 22.82
N GLY A 126 7.98 4.21 22.25
CA GLY A 126 7.32 3.10 22.95
C GLY A 126 8.26 1.92 23.15
N MET A 127 7.97 1.09 24.17
CA MET A 127 8.67 -0.18 24.35
C MET A 127 8.34 -1.09 23.15
N ALA A 128 9.38 -1.59 22.48
CA ALA A 128 9.19 -2.54 21.38
C ALA A 128 8.49 -3.81 21.89
N SER A 129 7.51 -4.30 21.14
CA SER A 129 6.90 -5.58 21.47
C SER A 129 7.92 -6.70 21.28
N LYS A 130 7.91 -7.67 22.20
CA LYS A 130 8.79 -8.84 22.10
C LYS A 130 8.42 -9.76 20.93
N ASN A 131 7.16 -9.72 20.48
CA ASN A 131 6.60 -10.64 19.50
C ASN A 131 6.19 -9.88 18.24
N THR A 132 6.36 -10.53 17.10
CA THR A 132 6.07 -9.99 15.77
C THR A 132 4.93 -10.77 15.13
N ARG A 133 3.80 -10.11 14.82
CA ARG A 133 2.61 -10.75 14.21
C ARG A 133 2.32 -10.19 12.81
N ILE A 134 3.20 -10.42 11.84
CA ILE A 134 3.08 -9.95 10.45
C ILE A 134 1.82 -10.50 9.79
N MET A 135 1.52 -11.80 9.95
CA MET A 135 0.30 -12.41 9.39
C MET A 135 -0.96 -11.70 9.89
N GLY A 136 -0.99 -11.36 11.16
CA GLY A 136 -2.07 -10.60 11.77
C GLY A 136 -2.22 -9.19 11.21
N ALA A 137 -1.09 -8.51 11.00
CA ALA A 137 -1.06 -7.19 10.37
C ALA A 137 -1.56 -7.24 8.91
N ILE A 138 -1.20 -8.29 8.17
CA ILE A 138 -1.70 -8.54 6.81
C ILE A 138 -3.22 -8.72 6.82
N TYR A 139 -3.75 -9.48 7.80
CA TYR A 139 -5.20 -9.62 7.96
C TYR A 139 -5.88 -8.27 8.21
N ALA A 140 -5.35 -7.44 9.11
CA ALA A 140 -5.87 -6.10 9.36
C ALA A 140 -5.82 -5.20 8.10
N ALA A 141 -4.68 -5.20 7.39
CA ALA A 141 -4.50 -4.46 6.14
C ALA A 141 -5.50 -4.87 5.05
N SER A 142 -5.84 -6.16 4.98
CA SER A 142 -6.79 -6.68 3.99
C SER A 142 -8.16 -6.02 4.11
N ARG A 143 -8.60 -5.64 5.31
CA ARG A 143 -9.89 -4.97 5.53
C ARG A 143 -9.95 -3.61 4.83
N ILE A 144 -8.83 -2.89 4.79
CA ILE A 144 -8.72 -1.60 4.11
C ILE A 144 -8.63 -1.81 2.60
N LEU A 145 -7.73 -2.71 2.15
CA LEU A 145 -7.50 -2.98 0.74
C LEU A 145 -8.75 -3.51 0.02
N LEU A 146 -9.48 -4.43 0.65
CA LEU A 146 -10.63 -5.09 0.05
C LEU A 146 -11.88 -4.21 0.02
N SER A 147 -11.95 -3.17 0.85
CA SER A 147 -13.05 -2.19 0.82
C SER A 147 -12.99 -1.23 -0.37
N SER A 148 -11.91 -1.29 -1.15
CA SER A 148 -11.65 -0.36 -2.25
C SER A 148 -11.76 -1.04 -3.62
N GLU A 149 -12.28 -0.30 -4.59
CA GLU A 149 -12.27 -0.66 -6.02
C GLU A 149 -11.01 -0.15 -6.75
N LYS A 150 -10.14 0.56 -6.02
CA LYS A 150 -8.85 1.06 -6.52
C LYS A 150 -7.86 -0.10 -6.69
N GLU A 151 -6.80 0.11 -7.47
CA GLU A 151 -5.58 -0.68 -7.47
C GLU A 151 -5.05 -0.82 -6.03
N LYS A 152 -4.79 -2.05 -5.60
CA LYS A 152 -4.53 -2.39 -4.20
C LYS A 152 -3.04 -2.72 -4.06
N ILE A 153 -2.36 -1.98 -3.19
CA ILE A 153 -0.93 -2.16 -2.97
C ILE A 153 -0.72 -2.39 -1.47
N LEU A 154 -0.07 -3.50 -1.12
CA LEU A 154 0.42 -3.78 0.21
C LEU A 154 1.94 -3.63 0.22
N VAL A 155 2.49 -2.78 1.08
CA VAL A 155 3.94 -2.66 1.29
C VAL A 155 4.27 -3.13 2.70
N ILE A 156 5.24 -4.02 2.86
CA ILE A 156 5.68 -4.55 4.14
C ILE A 156 7.14 -4.18 4.34
N ILE A 157 7.44 -3.40 5.36
CA ILE A 157 8.81 -3.03 5.75
C ILE A 157 9.12 -3.76 7.05
N SER A 158 9.94 -4.81 6.96
CA SER A 158 10.19 -5.77 8.05
C SER A 158 11.46 -6.59 7.80
N ASP A 159 12.01 -7.20 8.84
CA ASP A 159 13.03 -8.26 8.72
C ASP A 159 12.46 -9.61 8.24
N MET A 160 11.14 -9.67 7.98
CA MET A 160 10.37 -10.84 7.56
C MET A 160 10.19 -11.91 8.65
N ILE A 161 10.57 -11.62 9.89
CA ILE A 161 10.51 -12.59 10.99
C ILE A 161 9.14 -12.50 11.67
N GLU A 162 8.29 -13.49 11.41
CA GLU A 162 7.12 -13.75 12.27
C GLU A 162 7.61 -14.45 13.55
N ASP A 163 7.24 -13.89 14.70
CA ASP A 163 7.49 -14.42 16.04
C ASP A 163 6.20 -14.36 16.86
N SER A 164 5.26 -15.22 16.45
CA SER A 164 3.94 -15.37 17.05
C SER A 164 3.81 -16.75 17.69
N GLU A 165 2.75 -17.51 17.39
CA GLU A 165 2.76 -18.96 17.61
C GLU A 165 3.74 -19.70 16.67
N TYR A 166 4.22 -19.02 15.63
CA TYR A 166 5.25 -19.49 14.72
C TYR A 166 6.46 -18.60 14.86
N ASN A 167 7.57 -19.17 15.32
CA ASN A 167 8.86 -18.51 15.29
C ASN A 167 9.55 -18.93 13.99
N LEU A 168 9.44 -18.11 12.94
CA LEU A 168 9.93 -18.49 11.60
C LEU A 168 11.45 -18.61 11.56
N ILE A 169 12.18 -17.91 12.43
CA ILE A 169 13.65 -18.02 12.46
C ILE A 169 14.08 -19.45 12.85
N ASN A 170 13.37 -20.09 13.79
CA ASN A 170 13.65 -21.44 14.25
C ASN A 170 12.84 -22.54 13.53
N LEU A 171 11.81 -22.19 12.77
CA LEU A 171 10.98 -23.14 12.05
C LEU A 171 11.72 -23.75 10.86
N LYS A 172 11.69 -25.07 10.72
CA LYS A 172 12.29 -25.73 9.54
C LYS A 172 11.49 -25.43 8.28
N GLU A 173 12.16 -25.31 7.15
CA GLU A 173 11.53 -25.00 5.87
C GLU A 173 10.52 -26.07 5.43
N GLU A 174 10.78 -27.34 5.76
CA GLU A 174 9.86 -28.47 5.54
C GLU A 174 8.50 -28.30 6.25
N ASP A 175 8.44 -27.50 7.32
CA ASP A 175 7.22 -27.22 8.09
C ASP A 175 6.41 -26.02 7.56
N PHE A 176 6.95 -25.23 6.62
CA PHE A 176 6.31 -24.00 6.15
C PHE A 176 4.92 -24.24 5.58
N GLU A 177 4.77 -25.27 4.75
CA GLU A 177 3.48 -25.60 4.15
C GLU A 177 2.45 -26.03 5.19
N ARG A 178 2.89 -26.74 6.23
CA ARG A 178 1.99 -27.16 7.31
C ARG A 178 1.46 -25.94 8.05
N VAL A 179 2.31 -24.96 8.35
CA VAL A 179 1.91 -23.70 8.98
C VAL A 179 0.93 -22.94 8.08
N ILE A 180 1.30 -22.70 6.81
CA ILE A 180 0.47 -21.94 5.86
C ILE A 180 -0.90 -22.62 5.67
N LYS A 181 -0.94 -23.95 5.50
CA LYS A 181 -2.20 -24.70 5.36
C LYS A 181 -3.06 -24.62 6.63
N LYS A 182 -2.45 -24.61 7.80
CA LYS A 182 -3.16 -24.45 9.08
C LYS A 182 -3.79 -23.06 9.17
N GLU A 183 -3.03 -22.01 8.87
CA GLU A 183 -3.52 -20.62 8.86
C GLU A 183 -4.62 -20.39 7.83
N PHE A 184 -4.49 -21.01 6.65
CA PHE A 184 -5.51 -20.94 5.62
C PHE A 184 -6.82 -21.60 6.08
N LYS A 185 -6.73 -22.82 6.64
CA LYS A 185 -7.90 -23.56 7.13
C LYS A 185 -8.58 -22.88 8.31
N SER A 186 -7.84 -22.15 9.15
CA SER A 186 -8.41 -21.37 10.25
C SER A 186 -9.00 -20.03 9.80
N GLY A 187 -8.94 -19.69 8.51
CA GLY A 187 -9.44 -18.42 7.97
C GLY A 187 -8.59 -17.20 8.32
N ARG A 188 -7.34 -17.41 8.77
CA ARG A 188 -6.41 -16.34 9.16
C ARG A 188 -5.56 -15.81 8.00
N ILE A 189 -5.50 -16.54 6.89
CA ILE A 189 -4.95 -15.99 5.63
C ILE A 189 -6.08 -15.26 4.88
N PRO A 190 -5.99 -13.92 4.70
CA PRO A 190 -7.00 -13.19 3.96
C PRO A 190 -6.90 -13.47 2.45
N ASN A 191 -8.00 -13.29 1.73
CA ASN A 191 -7.98 -13.30 0.27
C ASN A 191 -7.49 -11.94 -0.24
N LEU A 192 -6.30 -11.90 -0.82
CA LEU A 192 -5.62 -10.73 -1.36
C LEU A 192 -5.74 -10.63 -2.89
N ASN A 193 -6.84 -11.14 -3.46
CA ASN A 193 -7.09 -11.05 -4.90
C ASN A 193 -6.96 -9.60 -5.41
N GLY A 194 -6.18 -9.42 -6.47
CA GLY A 194 -5.92 -8.11 -7.07
C GLY A 194 -4.93 -7.22 -6.31
N VAL A 195 -4.36 -7.68 -5.19
CA VAL A 195 -3.36 -6.93 -4.40
C VAL A 195 -1.95 -7.23 -4.92
N THR A 196 -1.20 -6.18 -5.25
CA THR A 196 0.25 -6.25 -5.46
C THR A 196 0.97 -6.08 -4.12
N VAL A 197 1.83 -7.02 -3.76
CA VAL A 197 2.56 -7.03 -2.49
C VAL A 197 4.03 -6.66 -2.73
N TYR A 198 4.52 -5.64 -2.04
CA TYR A 198 5.93 -5.28 -1.95
C TYR A 198 6.46 -5.65 -0.58
N ILE A 199 7.60 -6.32 -0.54
CA ILE A 199 8.31 -6.67 0.70
C ILE A 199 9.68 -6.00 0.63
N VAL A 200 9.91 -5.11 1.59
CA VAL A 200 11.15 -4.37 1.80
C VAL A 200 11.81 -4.98 3.03
N THR A 201 12.92 -5.67 2.80
CA THR A 201 13.67 -6.33 3.89
C THR A 201 14.65 -5.37 4.52
N VAL A 202 14.67 -5.36 5.85
CA VAL A 202 15.53 -4.49 6.68
C VAL A 202 16.10 -5.33 7.83
N GLY A 203 17.38 -5.15 8.17
CA GLY A 203 18.00 -5.79 9.33
C GLY A 203 18.28 -7.30 9.24
N LEU A 204 18.16 -7.90 8.05
CA LEU A 204 18.49 -9.32 7.84
C LEU A 204 19.85 -9.46 7.14
N ASP A 205 20.85 -9.97 7.86
CA ASP A 205 22.24 -10.01 7.39
C ASP A 205 22.63 -11.33 6.70
N SER A 206 21.82 -12.38 6.84
CA SER A 206 22.10 -13.71 6.27
C SER A 206 21.35 -13.94 4.96
N ALA A 207 22.09 -14.12 3.87
CA ALA A 207 21.52 -14.47 2.57
C ALA A 207 20.70 -15.78 2.62
N GLY A 208 21.16 -16.77 3.40
CA GLY A 208 20.44 -18.04 3.56
C GLY A 208 19.10 -17.85 4.28
N GLU A 209 19.08 -17.04 5.33
CA GLU A 209 17.83 -16.70 6.04
C GLU A 209 16.90 -15.88 5.16
N PHE A 210 17.44 -14.94 4.38
CA PHE A 210 16.68 -14.16 3.41
C PHE A 210 15.92 -15.06 2.43
N TYR A 211 16.61 -15.97 1.72
CA TYR A 211 15.95 -16.85 0.76
C TYR A 211 14.95 -17.79 1.42
N ARG A 212 15.24 -18.26 2.63
CA ARG A 212 14.33 -19.13 3.38
C ARG A 212 13.04 -18.39 3.75
N LEU A 213 13.14 -17.21 4.35
CA LEU A 213 11.97 -16.39 4.71
C LEU A 213 11.22 -15.91 3.46
N MET A 214 11.94 -15.56 2.38
CA MET A 214 11.35 -15.23 1.09
C MET A 214 10.47 -16.39 0.58
N ASN A 215 10.96 -17.63 0.62
CA ASN A 215 10.17 -18.80 0.22
C ASN A 215 8.91 -18.99 1.08
N PHE A 216 9.01 -18.77 2.39
CA PHE A 216 7.84 -18.79 3.28
C PHE A 216 6.78 -17.78 2.81
N TRP A 217 7.17 -16.51 2.65
CA TRP A 217 6.25 -15.45 2.29
C TRP A 217 5.69 -15.61 0.88
N GLU A 218 6.47 -16.09 -0.08
CA GLU A 218 5.96 -16.43 -1.41
C GLU A 218 4.84 -17.47 -1.35
N LYS A 219 5.05 -18.56 -0.59
CA LYS A 219 4.02 -19.59 -0.42
C LYS A 219 2.79 -19.03 0.30
N TYR A 220 2.99 -18.19 1.31
CA TYR A 220 1.90 -17.53 2.04
C TYR A 220 1.06 -16.65 1.11
N PHE A 221 1.68 -15.75 0.35
CA PHE A 221 0.96 -14.82 -0.52
C PHE A 221 0.35 -15.49 -1.76
N LYS A 222 0.95 -16.59 -2.25
CA LYS A 222 0.31 -17.46 -3.25
C LYS A 222 -0.97 -18.08 -2.70
N MET A 223 -0.95 -18.60 -1.47
CA MET A 223 -2.15 -19.12 -0.79
C MET A 223 -3.20 -18.04 -0.55
N ALA A 224 -2.76 -16.81 -0.26
CA ALA A 224 -3.62 -15.63 -0.14
C ALA A 224 -4.17 -15.13 -1.48
N ASN A 225 -3.81 -15.73 -2.62
CA ASN A 225 -4.22 -15.29 -3.96
C ASN A 225 -3.80 -13.85 -4.30
N ALA A 226 -2.63 -13.41 -3.82
CA ALA A 226 -2.06 -12.12 -4.21
C ALA A 226 -1.77 -12.08 -5.72
N LYS A 227 -1.92 -10.90 -6.34
CA LYS A 227 -1.72 -10.71 -7.78
C LYS A 227 -0.25 -10.85 -8.18
N GLU A 228 0.63 -10.20 -7.41
CA GLU A 228 2.07 -10.16 -7.64
C GLU A 228 2.78 -9.96 -6.29
N ILE A 229 3.98 -10.54 -6.16
CA ILE A 229 4.82 -10.46 -4.96
C ILE A 229 6.20 -9.96 -5.41
N ILE A 230 6.66 -8.87 -4.82
CA ILE A 230 7.89 -8.17 -5.21
C ILE A 230 8.76 -7.98 -3.97
N PHE A 231 9.93 -8.64 -3.95
CA PHE A 231 10.97 -8.37 -2.97
C PHE A 231 11.90 -7.29 -3.53
N ASP A 232 11.80 -6.07 -3.02
CA ASP A 232 12.51 -4.91 -3.56
C ASP A 232 12.77 -3.87 -2.48
N ASN A 233 13.99 -3.89 -1.94
CA ASN A 233 14.42 -2.99 -0.87
C ASN A 233 14.42 -1.50 -1.29
N PHE A 234 14.35 -1.21 -2.59
CA PHE A 234 14.38 0.16 -3.12
C PHE A 234 13.05 0.59 -3.74
N LEU A 235 12.03 -0.27 -3.73
CA LEU A 235 10.71 -0.03 -4.32
C LEU A 235 10.82 0.56 -5.75
N THR A 236 11.76 0.07 -6.54
CA THR A 236 12.05 0.51 -7.91
C THR A 236 10.84 0.37 -8.84
N LYS A 237 10.01 -0.65 -8.60
CA LYS A 237 8.79 -0.93 -9.37
C LYS A 237 7.55 -0.20 -8.86
N LEU A 238 7.63 0.51 -7.73
CA LEU A 238 6.53 1.35 -7.23
C LEU A 238 6.48 2.61 -8.10
N LYS A 239 5.79 2.50 -9.24
CA LYS A 239 5.76 3.57 -10.26
C LYS A 239 5.07 4.83 -9.73
N THR A 240 5.62 5.98 -10.08
CA THR A 240 4.86 7.21 -10.28
C THR A 240 4.13 7.08 -11.62
N LYS A 241 2.81 6.85 -11.61
CA LYS A 241 2.03 7.20 -12.80
C LYS A 241 1.82 8.71 -12.71
N GLY A 242 2.65 9.45 -13.44
CA GLY A 242 2.44 10.87 -13.72
C GLY A 242 1.23 11.08 -14.62
#